data_AF-A0A8K0SYF1-F1
#
_entry.id   AF-A0A8K0SYF1-F1
#
_cell.length_a   1.000
_cell.length_b   1.000
_cell.length_c   1.000
_cell.angle_alpha   90.00
_cell.angle_beta   90.00
_cell.angle_gamma   90.00
#
_symmetry.space_group_name_H-M   'P 1'
#
loop_
_entity.id
_entity.type
_entity.pdbx_description
1 polymer ?
#
loop_
_entity_poly.entity_id
_entity_poly.type
_entity_poly.pdbx_seq_one_letter_code
_entity_poly.pdbx_strand_id
1 'polypeptide(L)'
;MDTAVSVYPVYLGIWINWSYGKVFGSTLTVTRSNGALLIAFLAFFVTLVGSQLWKIICFLLFKLFSHPTPKDALHNQRQAILRNSSTPIGGAWSLLQMLHAWTTAKTSTSWVQPLRRLLPLLVGTVVIAVALAAASGFSSQLVVGNEVLIDGAKCGLLKTNSFDDQTLTTLYFPNLRRQLKRAAEYAQRCYESPTATDGCDTLIQPSLSMNITADAACPFDDSLCISQDANIMVESGPIDSHKHLGINWPPEERFQLYHRMHCAPLVTDGHRSTYESNNGTYTRYQYGDSSLPGSDCNCTIAVNMDMLDINMKSTTSLFLEPHQDMLISAVSARLTKESDKPVASNFNPIPDLTGHNGDVTVVFLLPDVIYFTEQPSEDIWYRATEPIQVPAPATNNQSEPFVNMTYYMPSEPAWPMGCTQQSQVCKRDICTGWASETDVQAATEDLGIAFRALDTPYFRNLLTTPSNIFTALGIEALASRYRNSASGSVFQDRQLEEYVTRPDKYDQAHICNSQKILSTAYTSFSVFGLVATLLGGVIIVLVSAAIESIDAFLQKRFTSRKWEYSRSEWRAAHALHL
;
A
#
# COMPACT_ATOMS: atom_id res chain seq x y z
N MET A 1 -15.51 17.88 12.84
CA MET A 1 -14.27 17.15 13.13
C MET A 1 -14.55 15.70 12.78
N ASP A 2 -14.39 15.37 11.51
CA ASP A 2 -14.64 14.03 11.03
C ASP A 2 -13.55 13.11 11.58
N THR A 3 -13.98 12.18 12.41
CA THR A 3 -13.14 11.04 12.76
C THR A 3 -13.01 10.23 11.48
N ALA A 4 -11.85 10.34 10.82
CA ALA A 4 -11.46 9.39 9.80
C ALA A 4 -11.36 8.02 10.49
N VAL A 5 -12.48 7.30 10.54
CA VAL A 5 -12.53 5.91 10.98
C VAL A 5 -11.71 5.15 9.94
N SER A 6 -10.57 4.57 10.35
CA SER A 6 -9.83 3.70 9.45
C SER A 6 -10.75 2.54 9.06
N VAL A 7 -10.87 2.30 7.76
CA VAL A 7 -11.70 1.21 7.20
C VAL A 7 -11.23 -0.16 7.70
N TYR A 8 -9.95 -0.26 8.11
CA TYR A 8 -9.32 -1.48 8.61
C TYR A 8 -8.96 -1.36 10.10
N PRO A 9 -9.18 -2.42 10.91
CA PRO A 9 -8.69 -2.48 12.27
C PRO A 9 -7.15 -2.57 12.25
N VAL A 10 -6.50 -1.80 13.10
CA VAL A 10 -5.04 -1.68 13.18
C VAL A 10 -4.55 -2.24 14.52
N TYR A 11 -3.44 -2.97 14.49
CA TYR A 11 -2.78 -3.49 15.67
C TYR A 11 -2.19 -2.35 16.50
N LEU A 12 -2.66 -2.22 17.74
CA LEU A 12 -2.13 -1.27 18.72
C LEU A 12 -1.15 -1.98 19.65
N GLY A 13 0.09 -1.52 19.67
CA GLY A 13 1.14 -2.16 20.45
C GLY A 13 2.49 -2.15 19.74
N ILE A 14 3.40 -2.97 20.24
CA ILE A 14 4.76 -3.09 19.73
C ILE A 14 4.82 -4.19 18.67
N TRP A 15 5.37 -3.87 17.52
CA TRP A 15 5.64 -4.80 16.43
C TRP A 15 6.98 -4.46 15.77
N ILE A 16 7.49 -5.33 14.90
CA ILE A 16 8.77 -5.12 14.22
C ILE A 16 8.51 -4.71 12.78
N ASN A 17 8.83 -3.46 12.43
CA ASN A 17 8.88 -3.02 11.06
C ASN A 17 10.17 -3.49 10.39
N TRP A 18 10.07 -4.55 9.59
CA TRP A 18 11.22 -5.17 8.93
C TRP A 18 11.83 -4.30 7.83
N SER A 19 11.22 -3.15 7.48
CA SER A 19 11.87 -2.11 6.66
C SER A 19 13.16 -1.60 7.31
N TYR A 20 13.23 -1.55 8.64
CA TYR A 20 14.37 -1.02 9.42
C TYR A 20 15.11 -2.11 10.22
N GLY A 21 14.84 -3.38 9.92
CA GLY A 21 15.44 -4.53 10.61
C GLY A 21 14.97 -4.74 12.05
N LYS A 22 15.53 -5.74 12.73
CA LYS A 22 15.03 -6.21 14.03
C LYS A 22 15.18 -5.18 15.16
N VAL A 23 16.25 -4.38 15.15
CA VAL A 23 16.59 -3.46 16.25
C VAL A 23 15.91 -2.10 16.05
N PHE A 24 16.20 -1.42 14.94
CA PHE A 24 15.63 -0.09 14.68
C PHE A 24 14.18 -0.14 14.21
N GLY A 25 13.71 -1.30 13.72
CA GLY A 25 12.32 -1.51 13.31
C GLY A 25 11.35 -1.78 14.44
N SER A 26 11.80 -1.93 15.69
CA SER A 26 10.87 -2.06 16.82
C SER A 26 10.02 -0.79 16.91
N THR A 27 8.72 -0.94 16.62
CA THR A 27 7.78 0.15 16.36
C THR A 27 6.58 0.02 17.29
N LEU A 28 6.17 1.12 17.94
CA LEU A 28 4.96 1.20 18.76
C LEU A 28 3.88 1.97 17.99
N THR A 29 2.77 1.32 17.66
CA THR A 29 1.62 1.98 17.03
C THR A 29 0.56 2.31 18.07
N VAL A 30 0.12 3.56 18.07
CA VAL A 30 -0.96 4.08 18.93
C VAL A 30 -1.96 4.89 18.11
N THR A 31 -3.14 5.16 18.66
CA THR A 31 -4.10 6.09 18.07
C THR A 31 -3.50 7.49 17.97
N ARG A 32 -3.92 8.29 16.99
CA ARG A 32 -3.43 9.67 16.80
C ARG A 32 -3.58 10.55 18.05
N SER A 33 -4.65 10.38 18.81
CA SER A 33 -4.87 11.10 20.07
C SER A 33 -3.83 10.73 21.14
N ASN A 34 -3.60 9.44 21.36
CA ASN A 34 -2.61 8.96 22.31
C ASN A 34 -1.17 9.28 21.84
N GLY A 35 -0.93 9.27 20.53
CA GLY A 35 0.33 9.71 19.94
C GLY A 35 0.64 11.17 20.23
N ALA A 36 -0.35 12.06 20.11
CA ALA A 36 -0.20 13.47 20.47
C ALA A 36 0.13 13.66 21.97
N LEU A 37 -0.54 12.89 22.85
CA LEU A 37 -0.23 12.89 24.28
C LEU A 37 1.19 12.40 24.57
N LEU A 38 1.65 11.35 23.89
CA LEU A 38 3.00 10.82 24.04
C LEU A 38 4.06 11.84 23.57
N ILE A 39 3.84 12.51 22.43
CA ILE A 39 4.73 13.56 21.94
C ILE A 39 4.83 14.71 22.95
N ALA A 40 3.69 15.16 23.50
CA ALA A 40 3.66 16.20 24.51
C ALA A 40 4.42 15.78 25.79
N PHE A 41 4.22 14.54 26.24
CA PHE A 41 4.95 13.98 27.38
C PHE A 41 6.47 13.95 27.11
N LEU A 42 6.90 13.50 25.93
CA LEU A 42 8.32 13.43 25.56
C LEU A 42 8.95 14.82 25.51
N ALA A 43 8.27 15.81 24.93
CA ALA A 43 8.77 17.19 24.91
C ALA A 43 8.95 17.75 26.34
N PHE A 44 7.98 17.51 27.22
CA PHE A 44 8.09 17.89 28.63
C PHE A 44 9.25 17.15 29.32
N PHE A 45 9.36 15.84 29.11
CA PHE A 45 10.41 15.01 29.70
C PHE A 45 11.81 15.44 29.25
N VAL A 46 12.02 15.65 27.95
CA VAL A 46 13.30 16.14 27.39
C VAL A 46 13.66 17.51 27.96
N THR A 47 12.67 18.40 28.13
CA THR A 47 12.88 19.71 28.77
C THR A 47 13.35 19.57 30.22
N LEU A 48 12.73 18.67 30.99
CA LEU A 48 13.13 18.36 32.36
C LEU A 48 14.55 17.78 32.41
N VAL A 49 14.85 16.78 31.57
CA VAL A 49 16.18 16.17 31.45
C VAL A 49 17.23 17.22 31.10
N GLY A 50 16.92 18.12 30.16
CA GLY A 50 17.78 19.24 29.78
C GLY A 50 18.13 20.15 30.95
N SER A 51 17.17 20.45 31.83
CA SER A 51 17.41 21.24 33.04
C SER A 51 18.35 20.54 34.03
N GLN A 52 18.29 19.21 34.13
CA GLN A 52 19.16 18.43 35.00
C GLN A 52 20.56 18.29 34.41
N LEU A 53 20.66 18.08 33.09
CA LEU A 53 21.93 18.10 32.37
C LEU A 53 22.64 19.45 32.54
N TRP A 54 21.90 20.55 32.48
CA TRP A 54 22.43 21.88 32.74
C TRP A 54 23.07 22.00 34.13
N LYS A 55 22.43 21.49 35.19
CA LYS A 55 23.00 21.49 36.54
C LYS A 55 24.32 20.71 36.62
N ILE A 56 24.41 19.56 35.94
CA ILE A 56 25.63 18.77 35.86
C ILE A 56 26.74 19.57 35.16
N ILE A 57 26.42 20.21 34.03
CA ILE A 57 27.37 21.05 33.30
C ILE A 57 27.85 22.23 34.17
N CYS A 58 26.93 22.93 34.83
CA CYS A 58 27.26 24.01 35.76
C CYS A 58 28.18 23.55 36.89
N PHE A 59 27.91 22.39 37.48
CA PHE A 59 28.75 21.79 38.51
C PHE A 59 30.16 21.49 37.97
N LEU A 60 30.28 20.86 36.80
CA LEU A 60 31.57 20.55 36.20
C LEU A 60 32.36 21.83 35.86
N LEU A 61 31.71 22.83 35.27
CA LEU A 61 32.32 24.13 34.98
C LEU A 61 32.76 24.84 36.26
N PHE A 62 31.93 24.81 37.31
CA PHE A 62 32.29 25.37 38.62
C PHE A 62 33.57 24.72 39.15
N LYS A 63 33.63 23.38 39.18
CA LYS A 63 34.80 22.61 39.62
C LYS A 63 36.06 22.91 38.78
N LEU A 64 35.90 23.01 37.45
CA LEU A 64 37.00 23.33 36.54
C LEU A 64 37.55 24.74 36.80
N PHE A 65 36.66 25.69 37.09
CA PHE A 65 37.02 27.07 37.33
C PHE A 65 37.45 27.37 38.76
N SER A 66 37.07 26.57 39.76
CA SER A 66 37.48 26.75 41.16
C SER A 66 39.01 26.75 41.30
N HIS A 67 39.52 27.72 42.05
CA HIS A 67 40.94 27.87 42.29
C HIS A 67 41.23 28.15 43.77
N PRO A 68 42.21 27.47 44.40
CA PRO A 68 42.46 27.58 45.85
C PRO A 68 43.05 28.91 46.33
N THR A 69 43.36 29.84 45.41
CA THR A 69 43.92 31.16 45.75
C THR A 69 42.84 32.22 45.61
N PRO A 70 42.81 33.27 46.46
CA PRO A 70 41.87 34.37 46.33
C PRO A 70 41.86 34.95 44.91
N LYS A 71 40.66 35.17 44.36
CA LYS A 71 40.44 35.76 43.03
C LYS A 71 39.54 36.98 43.13
N ASP A 72 39.54 37.78 42.06
CA ASP A 72 38.78 39.02 41.92
C ASP A 72 37.26 38.79 42.07
N ALA A 73 36.51 39.85 42.40
CA ALA A 73 35.05 39.79 42.57
C ALA A 73 34.31 39.16 41.36
N LEU A 74 34.78 39.42 40.14
CA LEU A 74 34.25 38.82 38.91
C LEU A 74 34.29 37.29 38.93
N HIS A 75 35.31 36.69 39.54
CA HIS A 75 35.42 35.24 39.68
C HIS A 75 34.32 34.69 40.60
N ASN A 76 34.19 35.28 41.79
CA ASN A 76 33.23 34.82 42.80
C ASN A 76 31.79 35.00 42.31
N GLN A 77 31.48 36.11 41.63
CA GLN A 77 30.15 36.31 41.05
C GLN A 77 29.85 35.31 39.93
N ARG A 78 30.83 34.98 39.07
CA ARG A 78 30.67 33.93 38.05
C ARG A 78 30.37 32.57 38.69
N GLN A 79 31.08 32.22 39.76
CA GLN A 79 30.85 30.98 40.50
C GLN A 79 29.47 30.93 41.16
N ALA A 80 28.99 32.08 41.69
CA ALA A 80 27.65 32.20 42.22
C ALA A 80 26.57 31.98 41.13
N ILE A 81 26.74 32.51 39.92
CA ILE A 81 25.83 32.24 38.80
C ILE A 81 25.82 30.76 38.42
N LEU A 82 27.00 30.13 38.31
CA LEU A 82 27.08 28.70 37.98
C LEU A 82 26.39 27.82 39.04
N ARG A 83 26.46 28.20 40.32
CA ARG A 83 25.79 27.45 41.40
C ARG A 83 24.27 27.64 41.41
N ASN A 84 23.80 28.85 41.12
CA ASN A 84 22.41 29.25 41.35
C ASN A 84 21.54 29.28 40.09
N SER A 85 22.14 29.11 38.90
CA SER A 85 21.38 29.04 37.64
C SER A 85 20.68 27.68 37.50
N SER A 86 19.37 27.68 37.74
CA SER A 86 18.53 26.47 37.61
C SER A 86 18.22 26.10 36.15
N THR A 87 18.29 27.07 35.22
CA THR A 87 18.04 26.87 33.79
C THR A 87 19.11 27.55 32.93
N PRO A 88 19.40 27.03 31.71
CA PRO A 88 20.34 27.64 30.78
C PRO A 88 19.99 29.08 30.41
N ILE A 89 18.71 29.35 30.16
CA ILE A 89 18.22 30.69 29.77
C ILE A 89 18.40 31.68 30.93
N GLY A 90 18.06 31.28 32.16
CA GLY A 90 18.29 32.10 33.34
C GLY A 90 19.78 32.38 33.56
N GLY A 91 20.63 31.35 33.40
CA GLY A 91 22.09 31.50 33.49
C GLY A 91 22.65 32.44 32.42
N ALA A 92 22.21 32.32 31.17
CA ALA A 92 22.60 33.22 30.08
C ALA A 92 22.19 34.67 30.37
N TRP A 93 20.98 34.87 30.90
CA TRP A 93 20.50 36.20 31.28
C TRP A 93 21.34 36.83 32.39
N SER A 94 21.63 36.08 33.46
CA SER A 94 22.49 36.57 34.55
C SER A 94 23.92 36.86 34.07
N LEU A 95 24.47 36.03 33.17
CA LEU A 95 25.79 36.28 32.58
C LEU A 95 25.80 37.51 31.66
N LEU A 96 24.71 37.76 30.93
CA LEU A 96 24.56 38.95 30.09
C LEU A 96 24.47 40.22 30.93
N GLN A 97 23.69 40.20 32.01
CA GLN A 97 23.62 41.31 32.98
C GLN A 97 24.99 41.58 33.61
N MET A 98 25.72 40.52 34.00
CA MET A 98 27.07 40.65 34.53
C MET A 98 28.05 41.24 33.50
N LEU A 99 28.02 40.73 32.26
CA LEU A 99 28.88 41.23 31.20
C LEU A 99 28.60 42.71 30.93
N HIS A 100 27.33 43.12 30.92
CA HIS A 100 26.93 44.51 30.75
C HIS A 100 27.41 45.41 31.90
N ALA A 101 27.22 44.98 33.15
CA ALA A 101 27.65 45.74 34.33
C ALA A 101 29.16 45.98 34.35
N TRP A 102 29.96 44.95 34.05
CA TRP A 102 31.43 45.04 34.08
C TRP A 102 32.05 45.72 32.84
N THR A 103 31.32 45.82 31.72
CA THR A 103 31.78 46.52 30.51
C THR A 103 31.38 47.99 30.47
N THR A 104 30.31 48.37 31.17
CA THR A 104 29.84 49.76 31.25
C THR A 104 30.32 50.51 32.51
N ALA A 105 30.86 49.80 33.51
CA ALA A 105 31.41 50.42 34.72
C ALA A 105 32.63 51.31 34.43
N LYS A 106 32.53 52.60 34.78
CA LYS A 106 33.55 53.64 34.58
C LYS A 106 34.89 53.38 35.31
N THR A 107 34.94 52.40 36.22
CA THR A 107 36.10 52.05 37.05
C THR A 107 36.99 50.96 36.43
N SER A 108 36.56 50.30 35.35
CA SER A 108 37.31 49.20 34.74
C SER A 108 38.29 49.72 33.68
N THR A 109 39.59 49.56 33.92
CA THR A 109 40.67 50.02 33.04
C THR A 109 40.76 49.24 31.71
N SER A 110 40.00 48.15 31.55
CA SER A 110 39.95 47.36 30.31
C SER A 110 38.67 46.52 30.20
N TRP A 111 37.75 46.94 29.32
CA TRP A 111 36.58 46.18 28.84
C TRP A 111 36.90 44.80 28.23
N VAL A 112 38.14 44.55 27.82
CA VAL A 112 38.56 43.31 27.12
C VAL A 112 38.62 42.11 28.07
N GLN A 113 38.99 42.32 29.34
CA GLN A 113 39.14 41.24 30.32
C GLN A 113 37.81 40.56 30.72
N PRO A 114 36.73 41.30 31.08
CA PRO A 114 35.44 40.67 31.37
C PRO A 114 34.86 39.99 30.13
N LEU A 115 35.03 40.59 28.94
CA LEU A 115 34.61 40.00 27.67
C LEU A 115 35.29 38.64 27.43
N ARG A 116 36.63 38.55 27.55
CA ARG A 116 37.37 37.30 27.34
C ARG A 116 37.00 36.18 28.33
N ARG A 117 36.59 36.52 29.56
CA ARG A 117 36.28 35.54 30.62
C ARG A 117 34.81 35.12 30.64
N LEU A 118 33.88 35.99 30.27
CA LEU A 118 32.43 35.72 30.33
C LEU A 118 31.82 35.39 28.98
N LEU A 119 32.32 35.95 27.87
CA LEU A 119 31.74 35.73 26.54
C LEU A 119 31.75 34.25 26.11
N PRO A 120 32.84 33.45 26.30
CA PRO A 120 32.81 32.04 25.92
C PRO A 120 31.78 31.24 26.74
N LEU A 121 31.63 31.59 28.02
CA LEU A 121 30.65 30.96 28.89
C LEU A 121 29.23 31.33 28.44
N LEU A 122 28.96 32.62 28.20
CA LEU A 122 27.67 33.11 27.70
C LEU A 122 27.29 32.44 26.37
N VAL A 123 28.20 32.42 25.39
CA VAL A 123 27.98 31.76 24.11
C VAL A 123 27.68 30.28 24.32
N GLY A 124 28.46 29.58 25.15
CA GLY A 124 28.20 28.18 25.51
C GLY A 124 26.82 27.96 26.14
N THR A 125 26.41 28.82 27.08
CA THR A 125 25.09 28.74 27.72
C THR A 125 23.95 28.94 26.72
N VAL A 126 24.10 29.88 25.79
CA VAL A 126 23.10 30.15 24.74
C VAL A 126 23.03 28.98 23.77
N VAL A 127 24.17 28.43 23.34
CA VAL A 127 24.21 27.25 22.45
C VAL A 127 23.53 26.05 23.11
N ILE A 128 23.79 25.81 24.40
CA ILE A 128 23.13 24.73 25.15
C ILE A 128 21.62 25.01 25.27
N ALA A 129 21.22 26.25 25.55
CA ALA A 129 19.81 26.62 25.64
C ALA A 129 19.06 26.36 24.31
N VAL A 130 19.66 26.78 23.19
CA VAL A 130 19.11 26.56 21.85
C VAL A 130 19.08 25.07 21.52
N ALA A 131 20.14 24.32 21.81
CA ALA A 131 20.20 22.88 21.56
C ALA A 131 19.13 22.11 22.35
N LEU A 132 18.91 22.46 23.62
CA LEU A 132 17.87 21.84 24.45
C LEU A 132 16.45 22.21 23.98
N ALA A 133 16.22 23.46 23.58
CA ALA A 133 14.95 23.89 23.00
C ALA A 133 14.67 23.16 21.68
N ALA A 134 15.68 23.03 20.81
CA ALA A 134 15.59 22.27 19.58
C ALA A 134 15.31 20.79 19.84
N ALA A 135 16.04 20.15 20.77
CA ALA A 135 15.83 18.74 21.14
C ALA A 135 14.39 18.48 21.65
N SER A 136 13.83 19.41 22.43
CA SER A 136 12.43 19.34 22.87
C SER A 136 11.45 19.40 21.69
N GLY A 137 11.66 20.34 20.75
CA GLY A 137 10.85 20.46 19.52
C GLY A 137 10.95 19.25 18.59
N PHE A 138 12.12 18.61 18.52
CA PHE A 138 12.35 17.41 17.72
C PHE A 138 11.83 16.11 18.36
N SER A 139 11.13 16.17 19.51
CA SER A 139 10.49 14.97 20.10
C SER A 139 9.50 14.29 19.14
N SER A 140 8.96 15.04 18.16
CA SER A 140 8.14 14.51 17.07
C SER A 140 8.90 13.63 16.08
N GLN A 141 10.24 13.74 15.97
CA GLN A 141 11.06 12.89 15.08
C GLN A 141 11.14 11.43 15.55
N LEU A 142 10.70 11.13 16.78
CA LEU A 142 10.53 9.75 17.23
C LEU A 142 9.37 9.03 16.51
N VAL A 143 8.52 9.78 15.80
CA VAL A 143 7.53 9.23 14.88
C VAL A 143 8.24 8.69 13.64
N VAL A 144 8.08 7.39 13.39
CA VAL A 144 8.70 6.68 12.26
C VAL A 144 7.87 6.83 10.99
N GLY A 145 6.56 7.09 11.13
CA GLY A 145 5.69 7.37 9.99
C GLY A 145 4.23 7.01 10.24
N ASN A 146 3.51 6.86 9.13
CA ASN A 146 2.10 6.44 9.03
C ASN A 146 1.95 4.97 8.61
N GLU A 147 3.05 4.22 8.47
CA GLU A 147 3.01 2.77 8.32
C GLU A 147 2.48 2.12 9.59
N VAL A 148 1.45 1.28 9.44
CA VAL A 148 0.81 0.56 10.53
C VAL A 148 0.58 -0.89 10.14
N LEU A 149 0.56 -1.76 11.15
CA LEU A 149 0.25 -3.18 11.00
C LEU A 149 -1.26 -3.39 11.15
N ILE A 150 -1.88 -4.11 10.21
CA ILE A 150 -3.29 -4.47 10.30
C ILE A 150 -3.50 -5.47 11.44
N ASP A 151 -4.64 -5.38 12.12
CA ASP A 151 -5.10 -6.42 13.05
C ASP A 151 -5.66 -7.62 12.27
N GLY A 152 -4.93 -8.73 12.28
CA GLY A 152 -5.28 -9.97 11.59
C GLY A 152 -6.44 -10.75 12.22
N ALA A 153 -7.07 -10.28 13.30
CA ALA A 153 -8.15 -11.00 14.00
C ALA A 153 -9.37 -11.34 13.12
N LYS A 154 -9.61 -10.56 12.06
CA LYS A 154 -10.69 -10.78 11.07
C LYS A 154 -10.20 -11.37 9.74
N CYS A 155 -8.92 -11.72 9.64
CA CYS A 155 -8.37 -12.31 8.43
C CYS A 155 -8.88 -13.75 8.24
N GLY A 156 -9.21 -14.12 7.01
CA GLY A 156 -9.67 -15.45 6.69
C GLY A 156 -10.07 -15.63 5.22
N LEU A 157 -10.39 -16.87 4.86
CA LEU A 157 -10.82 -17.25 3.52
C LEU A 157 -12.27 -17.67 3.50
N LEU A 158 -13.01 -17.21 2.50
CA LEU A 158 -14.38 -17.65 2.27
C LEU A 158 -14.41 -19.13 1.83
N LYS A 159 -15.18 -19.97 2.54
CA LYS A 159 -15.44 -21.36 2.15
C LYS A 159 -16.45 -21.43 1.02
N THR A 160 -16.03 -21.12 -0.20
CA THR A 160 -16.92 -21.13 -1.37
C THR A 160 -17.62 -22.47 -1.60
N ASN A 161 -16.97 -23.59 -1.27
CA ASN A 161 -17.51 -24.95 -1.41
C ASN A 161 -18.69 -25.25 -0.47
N SER A 162 -18.95 -24.39 0.52
CA SER A 162 -20.06 -24.52 1.46
C SER A 162 -21.27 -23.66 1.11
N PHE A 163 -21.18 -22.90 0.01
CA PHE A 163 -22.28 -22.06 -0.44
C PHE A 163 -23.30 -22.89 -1.22
N ASP A 164 -24.58 -22.74 -0.85
CA ASP A 164 -25.69 -23.10 -1.72
C ASP A 164 -25.88 -22.05 -2.83
N ASP A 165 -26.68 -22.36 -3.84
CA ASP A 165 -26.94 -21.47 -4.98
C ASP A 165 -27.51 -20.12 -4.52
N GLN A 166 -28.31 -20.13 -3.45
CA GLN A 166 -28.86 -18.92 -2.85
C GLN A 166 -27.76 -18.05 -2.25
N THR A 167 -26.84 -18.61 -1.46
CA THR A 167 -25.70 -17.88 -0.88
C THR A 167 -24.76 -17.37 -1.96
N LEU A 168 -24.48 -18.16 -2.99
CA LEU A 168 -23.69 -17.74 -4.14
C LEU A 168 -24.28 -16.47 -4.78
N THR A 169 -25.58 -16.51 -5.07
CA THR A 169 -26.28 -15.44 -5.79
C THR A 169 -26.53 -14.20 -4.92
N THR A 170 -26.89 -14.40 -3.65
CA THR A 170 -27.35 -13.29 -2.79
C THR A 170 -26.25 -12.71 -1.91
N LEU A 171 -25.14 -13.41 -1.65
CA LEU A 171 -24.06 -12.95 -0.78
C LEU A 171 -22.70 -12.89 -1.50
N TYR A 172 -22.26 -14.00 -2.09
CA TYR A 172 -20.90 -14.10 -2.65
C TYR A 172 -20.68 -13.23 -3.88
N PHE A 173 -21.46 -13.41 -4.95
CA PHE A 173 -21.28 -12.63 -6.19
C PHE A 173 -21.44 -11.12 -5.97
N PRO A 174 -22.43 -10.62 -5.20
CA PRO A 174 -22.51 -9.20 -4.88
C PRO A 174 -21.29 -8.66 -4.13
N ASN A 175 -20.73 -9.42 -3.19
CA ASN A 175 -19.52 -9.03 -2.47
C ASN A 175 -18.28 -9.01 -3.39
N LEU A 176 -18.10 -10.05 -4.22
CA LEU A 176 -17.02 -10.12 -5.19
C LEU A 176 -17.06 -8.94 -6.17
N ARG A 177 -18.25 -8.63 -6.72
CA ARG A 177 -18.45 -7.46 -7.60
C ARG A 177 -18.10 -6.16 -6.91
N ARG A 178 -18.49 -5.99 -5.64
CA ARG A 178 -18.15 -4.78 -4.86
C ARG A 178 -16.64 -4.63 -4.66
N GLN A 179 -15.93 -5.72 -4.41
CA GLN A 179 -14.47 -5.70 -4.27
C GLN A 179 -13.79 -5.34 -5.59
N LEU A 180 -14.20 -5.97 -6.69
CA LEU A 180 -13.67 -5.69 -8.03
C LEU A 180 -13.96 -4.25 -8.46
N LYS A 181 -15.15 -3.72 -8.17
CA LYS A 181 -15.48 -2.31 -8.38
C LYS A 181 -14.53 -1.36 -7.67
N ARG A 182 -14.29 -1.60 -6.38
CA ARG A 182 -13.35 -0.79 -5.58
C ARG A 182 -11.94 -0.86 -6.15
N ALA A 183 -11.53 -2.04 -6.64
CA ALA A 183 -10.24 -2.21 -7.29
C ALA A 183 -10.15 -1.48 -8.63
N ALA A 184 -11.20 -1.51 -9.46
CA ALA A 184 -11.27 -0.78 -10.72
C ALA A 184 -11.27 0.74 -10.52
N GLU A 185 -12.06 1.25 -9.56
CA GLU A 185 -12.06 2.66 -9.16
C GLU A 185 -10.68 3.12 -8.65
N TYR A 186 -9.96 2.25 -7.92
CA TYR A 186 -8.60 2.50 -7.48
C TYR A 186 -7.62 2.51 -8.66
N ALA A 187 -7.73 1.56 -9.58
CA ALA A 187 -6.87 1.48 -10.76
C ALA A 187 -7.02 2.74 -11.63
N GLN A 188 -8.25 3.14 -11.96
CA GLN A 188 -8.52 4.38 -12.72
C GLN A 188 -7.92 5.61 -12.02
N ARG A 189 -8.07 5.71 -10.70
CA ARG A 189 -7.58 6.88 -9.95
C ARG A 189 -6.06 6.91 -9.82
N CYS A 190 -5.43 5.78 -9.49
CA CYS A 190 -4.05 5.73 -9.02
C CYS A 190 -3.04 5.27 -10.08
N TYR A 191 -3.49 4.62 -11.16
CA TYR A 191 -2.61 4.20 -12.27
C TYR A 191 -2.64 5.18 -13.46
N GLU A 192 -3.76 5.86 -13.74
CA GLU A 192 -3.84 6.83 -14.86
C GLU A 192 -3.20 8.18 -14.52
N SER A 193 -3.21 8.56 -13.25
CA SER A 193 -2.65 9.83 -12.75
C SER A 193 -1.69 9.58 -11.58
N PRO A 194 -0.41 9.24 -11.83
CA PRO A 194 0.56 8.88 -10.79
C PRO A 194 0.80 10.00 -9.75
N THR A 195 0.41 11.24 -10.06
CA THR A 195 0.52 12.40 -9.17
C THR A 195 -0.68 12.59 -8.25
N ALA A 196 -1.77 11.85 -8.45
CA ALA A 196 -2.94 11.90 -7.58
C ALA A 196 -2.62 11.18 -6.25
N THR A 197 -2.44 11.96 -5.19
CA THR A 197 -2.14 11.42 -3.85
C THR A 197 -3.39 11.14 -3.03
N ASP A 198 -4.52 11.79 -3.36
CA ASP A 198 -5.76 11.69 -2.60
C ASP A 198 -6.50 10.38 -2.92
N GLY A 199 -6.70 9.54 -1.89
CA GLY A 199 -7.35 8.23 -2.02
C GLY A 199 -6.45 7.10 -2.54
N CYS A 200 -5.15 7.35 -2.77
CA CYS A 200 -4.16 6.35 -3.17
C CYS A 200 -3.22 5.94 -2.02
N ASP A 201 -3.41 6.50 -0.82
CA ASP A 201 -2.54 6.43 0.35
C ASP A 201 -2.91 5.33 1.36
N THR A 202 -3.67 4.31 0.93
CA THR A 202 -3.99 3.15 1.78
C THR A 202 -2.95 2.03 1.62
N LEU A 203 -2.55 1.74 0.39
CA LEU A 203 -1.54 0.71 0.10
C LEU A 203 -0.12 1.27 0.31
N ILE A 204 0.82 0.41 0.68
CA ILE A 204 2.24 0.81 0.86
C ILE A 204 2.83 1.36 -0.45
N GLN A 205 2.48 0.73 -1.57
CA GLN A 205 2.85 1.15 -2.91
C GLN A 205 1.58 1.51 -3.69
N PRO A 206 1.38 2.80 -4.06
CA PRO A 206 0.14 3.24 -4.71
C PRO A 206 -0.09 2.64 -6.11
N SER A 207 0.98 2.41 -6.87
CA SER A 207 0.90 1.82 -8.20
C SER A 207 2.14 0.98 -8.50
N LEU A 208 1.93 -0.07 -9.30
CA LEU A 208 2.98 -0.99 -9.74
C LEU A 208 3.40 -0.67 -11.18
N SER A 209 4.68 -0.83 -11.46
CA SER A 209 5.20 -0.67 -12.82
C SER A 209 4.79 -1.86 -13.70
N MET A 210 4.29 -1.56 -14.89
CA MET A 210 3.89 -2.52 -15.91
C MET A 210 4.54 -2.13 -17.24
N ASN A 211 4.92 -3.13 -18.02
CA ASN A 211 5.40 -2.99 -19.38
C ASN A 211 4.32 -3.52 -20.33
N ILE A 212 3.92 -2.70 -21.30
CA ILE A 212 2.87 -3.05 -22.28
C ILE A 212 3.50 -2.98 -23.66
N THR A 213 3.49 -4.10 -24.37
CA THR A 213 3.92 -4.20 -25.77
C THR A 213 2.69 -4.51 -26.63
N ALA A 214 2.43 -3.66 -27.63
CA ALA A 214 1.25 -3.76 -28.50
C ALA A 214 1.56 -4.37 -29.89
N ASP A 215 2.83 -4.68 -30.14
CA ASP A 215 3.38 -5.31 -31.34
C ASP A 215 3.84 -6.75 -31.07
N ALA A 216 3.14 -7.46 -30.17
CA ALA A 216 3.53 -8.79 -29.75
C ALA A 216 3.13 -9.88 -30.78
N ALA A 217 3.90 -10.97 -30.79
CA ALA A 217 3.63 -12.12 -31.66
C ALA A 217 2.36 -12.90 -31.25
N CYS A 218 1.87 -13.82 -32.07
CA CYS A 218 0.78 -14.70 -31.65
C CYS A 218 1.21 -15.59 -30.44
N PRO A 219 0.46 -15.63 -29.33
CA PRO A 219 0.75 -16.49 -28.17
C PRO A 219 0.22 -17.93 -28.29
N PHE A 220 -0.29 -18.32 -29.45
CA PHE A 220 -0.92 -19.62 -29.70
C PHE A 220 -0.37 -20.21 -31.00
N ASP A 221 -0.99 -21.28 -31.50
CA ASP A 221 -0.73 -21.71 -32.87
C ASP A 221 -1.01 -20.55 -33.86
N ASP A 222 -0.11 -20.36 -34.83
CA ASP A 222 -0.18 -19.25 -35.79
C ASP A 222 -1.53 -19.20 -36.53
N SER A 223 -2.21 -20.34 -36.71
CA SER A 223 -3.52 -20.40 -37.38
C SER A 223 -4.67 -19.82 -36.57
N LEU A 224 -4.52 -19.66 -35.25
CA LEU A 224 -5.58 -19.18 -34.37
C LEU A 224 -5.66 -17.67 -34.22
N CYS A 225 -4.56 -16.94 -34.43
CA CYS A 225 -4.55 -15.49 -34.24
C CYS A 225 -4.93 -14.74 -35.52
N ILE A 226 -5.72 -13.67 -35.37
CA ILE A 226 -6.05 -12.79 -36.50
C ILE A 226 -4.79 -12.07 -37.03
N SER A 227 -3.93 -11.62 -36.11
CA SER A 227 -2.66 -10.96 -36.43
C SER A 227 -1.49 -11.72 -35.84
N GLN A 228 -0.36 -11.71 -36.56
CA GLN A 228 0.88 -12.33 -36.12
C GLN A 228 1.81 -11.36 -35.38
N ASP A 229 1.56 -10.06 -35.44
CA ASP A 229 2.45 -9.01 -34.91
C ASP A 229 1.73 -7.82 -34.28
N ALA A 230 0.40 -7.86 -34.18
CA ALA A 230 -0.41 -6.80 -33.57
C ALA A 230 -1.19 -7.32 -32.35
N ASN A 231 -0.49 -7.97 -31.42
CA ASN A 231 -1.06 -8.53 -30.20
C ASN A 231 -0.54 -7.81 -28.96
N ILE A 232 -1.21 -7.99 -27.82
CA ILE A 232 -0.86 -7.31 -26.58
C ILE A 232 -0.20 -8.25 -25.58
N MET A 233 0.98 -7.88 -25.10
CA MET A 233 1.62 -8.52 -23.96
C MET A 233 1.81 -7.50 -22.85
N VAL A 234 1.32 -7.87 -21.67
CA VAL A 234 1.40 -7.09 -20.43
C VAL A 234 2.27 -7.87 -19.45
N GLU A 235 3.39 -7.28 -19.07
CA GLU A 235 4.32 -7.85 -18.11
C GLU A 235 4.44 -6.94 -16.89
N SER A 236 4.41 -7.53 -15.69
CA SER A 236 4.76 -6.80 -14.48
C SER A 236 6.27 -6.67 -14.36
N GLY A 237 6.73 -5.57 -13.75
CA GLY A 237 8.06 -5.57 -13.12
C GLY A 237 8.14 -6.55 -11.94
N PRO A 238 9.30 -6.65 -11.26
CA PRO A 238 9.42 -7.44 -10.03
C PRO A 238 8.49 -6.90 -8.93
N ILE A 239 7.51 -7.70 -8.53
CA ILE A 239 6.58 -7.38 -7.44
C ILE A 239 7.15 -7.93 -6.13
N ASP A 240 7.81 -7.08 -5.34
CA ASP A 240 8.38 -7.44 -4.03
C ASP A 240 7.28 -7.57 -2.96
N SER A 241 7.25 -8.71 -2.27
CA SER A 241 6.23 -9.01 -1.26
C SER A 241 6.19 -8.00 -0.11
N HIS A 242 7.33 -7.39 0.23
CA HIS A 242 7.44 -6.44 1.32
C HIS A 242 7.17 -5.01 0.87
N LYS A 243 7.85 -4.57 -0.20
CA LYS A 243 7.81 -3.18 -0.67
C LYS A 243 6.53 -2.85 -1.40
N HIS A 244 6.01 -3.79 -2.17
CA HIS A 244 4.85 -3.56 -3.03
C HIS A 244 3.57 -4.10 -2.41
N LEU A 245 3.58 -5.34 -1.92
CA LEU A 245 2.40 -5.97 -1.33
C LEU A 245 2.21 -5.64 0.15
N GLY A 246 3.18 -5.00 0.82
CA GLY A 246 3.09 -4.61 2.22
C GLY A 246 3.20 -5.75 3.23
N ILE A 247 3.68 -6.93 2.83
CA ILE A 247 3.87 -8.09 3.72
C ILE A 247 5.14 -7.87 4.56
N ASN A 248 4.95 -7.61 5.85
CA ASN A 248 6.00 -7.26 6.81
C ASN A 248 6.77 -8.48 7.32
N TRP A 249 7.49 -9.12 6.42
CA TRP A 249 8.37 -10.23 6.75
C TRP A 249 9.85 -9.85 6.82
N PRO A 250 10.65 -10.62 7.57
CA PRO A 250 12.10 -10.49 7.55
C PRO A 250 12.66 -10.75 6.14
N PRO A 251 13.85 -10.21 5.80
CA PRO A 251 14.44 -10.36 4.46
C PRO A 251 14.56 -11.80 3.95
N GLU A 252 14.69 -12.79 4.84
CA GLU A 252 14.84 -14.20 4.49
C GLU A 252 13.55 -14.88 4.01
N GLU A 253 12.41 -14.28 4.33
CA GLU A 253 11.06 -14.76 3.99
C GLU A 253 10.45 -14.01 2.81
N ARG A 254 11.13 -12.99 2.26
CA ARG A 254 10.61 -12.17 1.15
C ARG A 254 10.73 -12.89 -0.19
N PHE A 255 9.84 -12.51 -1.10
CA PHE A 255 9.79 -13.03 -2.46
C PHE A 255 9.47 -11.93 -3.46
N GLN A 256 9.74 -12.24 -4.73
CA GLN A 256 9.34 -11.43 -5.87
C GLN A 256 8.40 -12.25 -6.76
N LEU A 257 7.33 -11.62 -7.21
CA LEU A 257 6.44 -12.17 -8.21
C LEU A 257 6.62 -11.45 -9.53
N TYR A 258 6.43 -12.19 -10.60
CA TYR A 258 6.31 -11.66 -11.94
C TYR A 258 5.06 -12.27 -12.58
N HIS A 259 4.32 -11.43 -13.29
CA HIS A 259 3.15 -11.84 -14.06
C HIS A 259 3.32 -11.40 -15.50
N ARG A 260 2.93 -12.29 -16.41
CA ARG A 260 2.85 -12.03 -17.84
C ARG A 260 1.49 -12.47 -18.32
N MET A 261 0.82 -11.59 -19.05
CA MET A 261 -0.41 -11.89 -19.77
C MET A 261 -0.19 -11.54 -21.23
N HIS A 262 -0.40 -12.51 -22.12
CA HIS A 262 -0.20 -12.34 -23.55
C HIS A 262 -1.51 -12.71 -24.26
N CYS A 263 -2.11 -11.75 -24.94
CA CYS A 263 -3.45 -11.86 -25.52
C CYS A 263 -3.47 -11.55 -27.01
N ALA A 264 -4.27 -12.30 -27.77
CA ALA A 264 -4.48 -12.12 -29.20
C ALA A 264 -5.95 -12.34 -29.58
N PRO A 265 -6.53 -11.48 -30.44
CA PRO A 265 -7.82 -11.76 -31.08
C PRO A 265 -7.77 -13.05 -31.91
N LEU A 266 -8.80 -13.88 -31.80
CA LEU A 266 -8.83 -15.22 -32.42
C LEU A 266 -9.66 -15.26 -33.70
N VAL A 267 -9.22 -16.11 -34.64
CA VAL A 267 -9.93 -16.39 -35.90
C VAL A 267 -11.17 -17.23 -35.62
N THR A 268 -12.32 -16.75 -36.06
CA THR A 268 -13.63 -17.40 -35.87
C THR A 268 -13.95 -18.43 -36.95
N ASP A 269 -13.39 -18.28 -38.15
CA ASP A 269 -13.60 -19.21 -39.26
C ASP A 269 -13.00 -20.58 -38.95
N GLY A 270 -13.80 -21.64 -39.15
CA GLY A 270 -13.43 -23.00 -38.74
C GLY A 270 -13.64 -23.31 -37.25
N HIS A 271 -13.86 -22.28 -36.41
CA HIS A 271 -14.08 -22.40 -34.96
C HIS A 271 -15.49 -21.96 -34.54
N ARG A 272 -16.44 -21.90 -35.48
CA ARG A 272 -17.84 -21.58 -35.19
C ARG A 272 -18.79 -22.45 -35.99
N SER A 273 -19.99 -22.64 -35.44
CA SER A 273 -21.09 -23.34 -36.09
C SER A 273 -22.44 -22.71 -35.75
N THR A 274 -23.40 -22.79 -36.66
CA THR A 274 -24.77 -22.35 -36.41
C THR A 274 -25.57 -23.51 -35.83
N TYR A 275 -26.34 -23.24 -34.78
CA TYR A 275 -27.24 -24.18 -34.13
C TYR A 275 -28.64 -23.59 -34.06
N GLU A 276 -29.58 -24.21 -34.75
CA GLU A 276 -30.99 -23.85 -34.70
C GLU A 276 -31.69 -24.63 -33.58
N SER A 277 -32.41 -23.90 -32.73
CA SER A 277 -33.23 -24.44 -31.66
C SER A 277 -34.65 -23.90 -31.78
N ASN A 278 -35.61 -24.53 -31.10
CA ASN A 278 -36.98 -24.01 -30.99
C ASN A 278 -37.04 -22.60 -30.37
N ASN A 279 -35.98 -22.20 -29.64
CA ASN A 279 -35.86 -20.91 -28.95
C ASN A 279 -34.99 -19.88 -29.71
N GLY A 280 -34.66 -20.13 -30.99
CA GLY A 280 -33.90 -19.20 -31.82
C GLY A 280 -32.66 -19.78 -32.48
N THR A 281 -31.98 -18.94 -33.25
CA THR A 281 -30.72 -19.30 -33.94
C THR A 281 -29.52 -18.92 -33.07
N TYR A 282 -28.56 -19.83 -32.88
CA TYR A 282 -27.38 -19.60 -32.05
C TYR A 282 -26.10 -19.79 -32.86
N THR A 283 -25.10 -18.95 -32.60
CA THR A 283 -23.72 -19.19 -33.04
C THR A 283 -22.93 -19.81 -31.90
N ARG A 284 -22.43 -21.02 -32.11
CA ARG A 284 -21.59 -21.77 -31.19
C ARG A 284 -20.13 -21.58 -31.54
N TYR A 285 -19.34 -21.07 -30.61
CA TYR A 285 -17.89 -20.96 -30.73
C TYR A 285 -17.21 -22.20 -30.16
N GLN A 286 -16.18 -22.70 -30.81
CA GLN A 286 -15.57 -24.03 -30.59
C GLN A 286 -14.06 -23.92 -30.36
N TYR A 287 -13.69 -23.23 -29.28
CA TYR A 287 -12.32 -23.12 -28.77
C TYR A 287 -12.01 -24.15 -27.66
N GLY A 288 -12.96 -25.03 -27.38
CA GLY A 288 -12.90 -26.00 -26.30
C GLY A 288 -14.28 -26.32 -25.74
N ASP A 289 -14.41 -27.46 -25.08
CA ASP A 289 -15.68 -27.93 -24.53
C ASP A 289 -15.93 -27.33 -23.14
N SER A 290 -17.12 -26.78 -22.93
CA SER A 290 -17.57 -26.33 -21.61
C SER A 290 -17.55 -27.49 -20.61
N SER A 291 -16.96 -27.27 -19.43
CA SER A 291 -16.97 -28.22 -18.33
C SER A 291 -18.09 -27.96 -17.32
N LEU A 292 -19.00 -27.02 -17.62
CA LEU A 292 -20.11 -26.64 -16.76
C LEU A 292 -21.18 -27.76 -16.69
N PRO A 293 -21.72 -28.06 -15.49
CA PRO A 293 -22.78 -29.06 -15.35
C PRO A 293 -24.02 -28.69 -16.17
N GLY A 294 -24.46 -29.59 -17.05
CA GLY A 294 -25.63 -29.39 -17.90
C GLY A 294 -25.37 -28.65 -19.22
N SER A 295 -24.11 -28.37 -19.58
CA SER A 295 -23.81 -27.90 -20.93
C SER A 295 -23.79 -29.07 -21.92
N ASP A 296 -24.90 -29.30 -22.60
CA ASP A 296 -25.01 -30.27 -23.71
C ASP A 296 -24.45 -29.72 -25.04
N CYS A 297 -23.56 -28.72 -25.00
CA CYS A 297 -22.91 -28.20 -26.20
C CYS A 297 -21.45 -28.63 -26.26
N ASN A 298 -21.04 -29.23 -27.39
CA ASN A 298 -19.63 -29.35 -27.78
C ASN A 298 -19.16 -27.96 -28.28
N CYS A 299 -19.17 -27.00 -27.37
CA CYS A 299 -18.90 -25.60 -27.64
C CYS A 299 -18.35 -24.92 -26.38
N THR A 300 -17.64 -23.82 -26.59
CA THR A 300 -17.13 -22.95 -25.54
C THR A 300 -18.23 -22.03 -25.03
N ILE A 301 -18.97 -21.43 -25.95
CA ILE A 301 -20.14 -20.59 -25.67
C ILE A 301 -21.10 -20.64 -26.87
N ALA A 302 -22.40 -20.49 -26.60
CA ALA A 302 -23.43 -20.30 -27.61
C ALA A 302 -24.07 -18.92 -27.43
N VAL A 303 -24.06 -18.10 -28.49
CA VAL A 303 -24.62 -16.75 -28.49
C VAL A 303 -25.85 -16.72 -29.39
N ASN A 304 -26.96 -16.17 -28.89
CA ASN A 304 -28.20 -16.08 -29.66
C ASN A 304 -28.08 -14.98 -30.74
N MET A 305 -28.27 -15.36 -32.00
CA MET A 305 -28.24 -14.48 -33.18
C MET A 305 -29.48 -13.59 -33.28
N ASP A 306 -30.62 -14.03 -32.76
CA ASP A 306 -31.87 -13.27 -32.84
C ASP A 306 -31.80 -11.98 -32.01
N MET A 307 -30.93 -11.91 -31.00
CA MET A 307 -30.66 -10.66 -30.27
C MET A 307 -30.02 -9.58 -31.15
N LEU A 308 -29.14 -9.95 -32.10
CA LEU A 308 -28.62 -9.01 -33.09
C LEU A 308 -29.72 -8.57 -34.07
N ASP A 309 -30.52 -9.54 -34.54
CA ASP A 309 -31.48 -9.33 -35.63
C ASP A 309 -32.71 -8.49 -35.19
N ILE A 310 -33.16 -8.64 -33.94
CA ILE A 310 -34.21 -7.79 -33.31
C ILE A 310 -33.76 -6.33 -33.24
N ASN A 311 -32.48 -6.09 -32.90
CA ASN A 311 -31.92 -4.76 -32.78
C ASN A 311 -31.60 -4.11 -34.15
N MET A 312 -31.37 -4.92 -35.18
CA MET A 312 -31.09 -4.48 -36.56
C MET A 312 -32.33 -4.12 -37.39
N LYS A 313 -33.45 -4.85 -37.22
CA LYS A 313 -34.64 -4.73 -38.11
C LYS A 313 -35.63 -3.63 -37.72
N SER A 314 -35.49 -3.02 -36.54
CA SER A 314 -36.35 -1.92 -36.10
C SER A 314 -35.61 -0.59 -36.25
N THR A 315 -35.88 0.17 -37.31
CA THR A 315 -35.42 1.58 -37.40
C THR A 315 -35.89 2.43 -36.22
N THR A 316 -36.94 1.99 -35.52
CA THR A 316 -37.48 2.56 -34.28
C THR A 316 -36.67 2.25 -33.02
N SER A 317 -35.93 1.14 -32.95
CA SER A 317 -35.18 0.76 -31.73
C SER A 317 -33.89 1.58 -31.54
N LEU A 318 -33.33 2.15 -32.61
CA LEU A 318 -32.16 3.04 -32.57
C LEU A 318 -32.35 4.31 -31.72
N PHE A 319 -33.60 4.76 -31.55
CA PHE A 319 -33.91 6.05 -30.92
C PHE A 319 -34.84 5.95 -29.70
N LEU A 320 -35.43 4.78 -29.41
CA LEU A 320 -36.49 4.64 -28.40
C LEU A 320 -36.17 3.69 -27.25
N GLU A 321 -35.15 2.83 -27.38
CA GLU A 321 -34.82 1.84 -26.34
C GLU A 321 -33.38 2.02 -25.83
N PRO A 322 -33.17 2.14 -24.49
CA PRO A 322 -31.84 2.09 -23.92
C PRO A 322 -31.32 0.65 -23.99
N HIS A 323 -30.65 0.33 -25.09
CA HIS A 323 -29.94 -0.94 -25.31
C HIS A 323 -28.94 -1.24 -24.18
N GLN A 324 -28.59 -2.50 -23.97
CA GLN A 324 -27.56 -2.86 -22.99
C GLN A 324 -26.22 -2.36 -23.52
N ASP A 325 -25.29 -2.10 -22.60
CA ASP A 325 -23.91 -1.81 -22.98
C ASP A 325 -23.24 -3.13 -23.43
N MET A 326 -22.16 -3.01 -24.20
CA MET A 326 -21.27 -4.12 -24.58
C MET A 326 -21.02 -5.11 -23.42
N LEU A 327 -21.27 -6.39 -23.67
CA LEU A 327 -21.09 -7.45 -22.69
C LEU A 327 -19.74 -8.16 -22.90
N ILE A 328 -19.00 -8.35 -21.82
CA ILE A 328 -17.79 -9.17 -21.81
C ILE A 328 -18.06 -10.45 -21.03
N SER A 329 -17.79 -11.59 -21.67
CA SER A 329 -17.82 -12.92 -21.05
C SER A 329 -16.44 -13.55 -21.11
N ALA A 330 -16.07 -14.36 -20.12
CA ALA A 330 -14.76 -15.03 -20.13
C ALA A 330 -14.86 -16.46 -19.61
N VAL A 331 -14.19 -17.38 -20.31
CA VAL A 331 -13.93 -18.75 -19.86
C VAL A 331 -12.44 -18.90 -19.55
N SER A 332 -12.09 -19.70 -18.55
CA SER A 332 -10.72 -19.94 -18.13
C SER A 332 -10.42 -21.41 -17.85
N ALA A 333 -9.22 -21.80 -18.25
CA ALA A 333 -8.65 -23.12 -18.08
C ALA A 333 -7.31 -23.01 -17.33
N ARG A 334 -7.22 -23.70 -16.20
CA ARG A 334 -6.00 -23.85 -15.41
C ARG A 334 -5.24 -25.07 -15.90
N LEU A 335 -4.08 -24.85 -16.51
CA LEU A 335 -3.29 -25.91 -17.13
C LEU A 335 -2.17 -26.37 -16.19
N THR A 336 -1.85 -27.67 -16.25
CA THR A 336 -0.76 -28.29 -15.47
C THR A 336 0.03 -29.24 -16.34
N LYS A 337 1.34 -29.35 -16.12
CA LYS A 337 2.22 -30.28 -16.88
C LYS A 337 1.84 -31.76 -16.77
N GLU A 338 1.24 -32.18 -15.64
CA GLU A 338 1.03 -33.60 -15.32
C GLU A 338 -0.41 -34.10 -15.53
N SER A 339 -1.34 -33.24 -15.92
CA SER A 339 -2.76 -33.61 -16.09
C SER A 339 -3.37 -32.98 -17.33
N ASP A 340 -3.85 -33.82 -18.25
CA ASP A 340 -4.73 -33.45 -19.37
C ASP A 340 -6.11 -32.93 -18.91
N LYS A 341 -6.41 -33.02 -17.60
CA LYS A 341 -7.65 -32.53 -17.01
C LYS A 341 -7.40 -31.23 -16.22
N PRO A 342 -8.04 -30.12 -16.60
CA PRO A 342 -7.84 -28.85 -15.93
C PRO A 342 -8.39 -28.88 -14.50
N VAL A 343 -7.59 -28.48 -13.50
CA VAL A 343 -8.04 -28.39 -12.10
C VAL A 343 -8.86 -27.11 -11.94
N ALA A 344 -10.16 -27.20 -11.65
CA ALA A 344 -11.07 -26.06 -11.45
C ALA A 344 -11.13 -25.08 -12.65
N SER A 345 -11.44 -25.62 -13.83
CA SER A 345 -11.68 -24.85 -15.07
C SER A 345 -13.13 -24.92 -15.49
N ASN A 346 -13.59 -23.91 -16.24
CA ASN A 346 -14.94 -23.86 -16.80
C ASN A 346 -15.01 -24.32 -18.27
N PHE A 347 -13.86 -24.60 -18.90
CA PHE A 347 -13.78 -25.26 -20.20
C PHE A 347 -12.47 -26.04 -20.39
N ASN A 348 -12.45 -26.93 -21.37
CA ASN A 348 -11.29 -27.70 -21.81
C ASN A 348 -10.81 -27.14 -23.17
N PRO A 349 -9.68 -26.41 -23.22
CA PRO A 349 -9.23 -25.75 -24.44
C PRO A 349 -8.78 -26.75 -25.52
N ILE A 350 -8.93 -26.35 -26.80
CA ILE A 350 -8.33 -27.09 -27.92
C ILE A 350 -6.79 -27.08 -27.82
N PRO A 351 -6.09 -28.09 -28.38
CA PRO A 351 -4.63 -28.19 -28.30
C PRO A 351 -3.89 -26.93 -28.76
N ASP A 352 -4.42 -26.28 -29.79
CA ASP A 352 -3.84 -25.08 -30.41
C ASP A 352 -3.78 -23.87 -29.45
N LEU A 353 -4.60 -23.87 -28.39
CA LEU A 353 -4.57 -22.86 -27.31
C LEU A 353 -3.60 -23.20 -26.16
N THR A 354 -3.03 -24.41 -26.12
CA THR A 354 -2.30 -24.93 -24.93
C THR A 354 -0.77 -24.89 -25.04
N GLY A 355 -0.21 -24.39 -26.16
CA GLY A 355 1.22 -24.51 -26.47
C GLY A 355 2.22 -23.77 -25.56
N HIS A 356 1.77 -22.92 -24.63
CA HIS A 356 2.61 -21.92 -23.97
C HIS A 356 2.79 -22.07 -22.45
N ASN A 357 2.64 -23.27 -21.87
CA ASN A 357 2.87 -23.54 -20.43
C ASN A 357 2.25 -22.46 -19.51
N GLY A 358 0.99 -22.09 -19.74
CA GLY A 358 0.32 -21.01 -19.03
C GLY A 358 -1.18 -21.30 -18.87
N ASP A 359 -1.83 -20.60 -17.96
CA ASP A 359 -3.28 -20.67 -17.81
C ASP A 359 -3.94 -19.94 -19.00
N VAL A 360 -5.01 -20.51 -19.55
CA VAL A 360 -5.67 -19.97 -20.75
C VAL A 360 -6.98 -19.31 -20.37
N THR A 361 -7.25 -18.13 -20.90
CA THR A 361 -8.56 -17.46 -20.80
C THR A 361 -9.02 -17.08 -22.20
N VAL A 362 -10.26 -17.40 -22.56
CA VAL A 362 -10.89 -16.88 -23.78
C VAL A 362 -11.97 -15.89 -23.37
N VAL A 363 -11.78 -14.65 -23.82
CA VAL A 363 -12.67 -13.52 -23.58
C VAL A 363 -13.51 -13.30 -24.83
N PHE A 364 -14.83 -13.26 -24.65
CA PHE A 364 -15.78 -12.97 -25.71
C PHE A 364 -16.33 -11.57 -25.52
N LEU A 365 -16.13 -10.75 -26.54
CA LEU A 365 -16.75 -9.45 -26.66
C LEU A 365 -18.08 -9.61 -27.38
N LEU A 366 -19.19 -9.40 -26.68
CA LEU A 366 -20.53 -9.42 -27.24
C LEU A 366 -20.98 -7.96 -27.42
N PRO A 367 -20.86 -7.40 -28.64
CA PRO A 367 -21.31 -6.05 -28.90
C PRO A 367 -22.84 -5.99 -28.78
N ASP A 368 -23.35 -5.15 -27.90
CA ASP A 368 -24.76 -4.77 -27.97
C ASP A 368 -24.83 -3.41 -28.70
N VAL A 369 -25.36 -3.42 -29.93
CA VAL A 369 -25.85 -2.24 -30.68
C VAL A 369 -24.93 -0.99 -30.67
N ILE A 370 -23.60 -1.14 -30.79
CA ILE A 370 -22.67 -0.01 -30.96
C ILE A 370 -22.36 0.17 -32.45
N TYR A 371 -22.64 1.37 -32.95
CA TYR A 371 -22.46 1.77 -34.34
C TYR A 371 -21.41 2.88 -34.49
N PHE A 372 -20.63 2.83 -35.56
CA PHE A 372 -19.69 3.90 -35.94
C PHE A 372 -20.22 4.64 -37.17
N THR A 373 -20.24 5.98 -37.13
CA THR A 373 -20.88 6.80 -38.19
C THR A 373 -19.91 7.33 -39.24
N GLU A 374 -18.62 7.36 -38.96
CA GLU A 374 -17.64 8.02 -39.84
C GLU A 374 -16.85 7.03 -40.69
N GLN A 375 -16.22 6.03 -40.06
CA GLN A 375 -15.34 5.07 -40.71
C GLN A 375 -15.48 3.67 -40.09
N PRO A 376 -15.13 2.60 -40.82
CA PRO A 376 -14.95 1.26 -40.25
C PRO A 376 -13.96 1.32 -39.09
N SER A 377 -14.17 0.52 -38.05
CA SER A 377 -13.22 0.45 -36.95
C SER A 377 -11.92 -0.24 -37.39
N GLU A 378 -10.78 0.39 -37.09
CA GLU A 378 -9.44 -0.19 -37.29
C GLU A 378 -9.05 -1.18 -36.16
N ASP A 379 -9.87 -1.26 -35.11
CA ASP A 379 -9.66 -2.18 -33.99
C ASP A 379 -9.88 -3.64 -34.46
N ILE A 380 -8.80 -4.42 -34.43
CA ILE A 380 -8.77 -5.83 -34.87
C ILE A 380 -9.56 -6.77 -33.94
N TRP A 381 -9.93 -6.35 -32.74
CA TRP A 381 -10.78 -7.12 -31.84
C TRP A 381 -12.26 -6.73 -31.99
N TYR A 382 -12.58 -5.43 -32.01
CA TYR A 382 -13.96 -4.97 -32.13
C TYR A 382 -14.51 -5.10 -33.57
N ARG A 383 -13.71 -4.90 -34.61
CA ARG A 383 -14.04 -5.17 -36.03
C ARG A 383 -15.43 -4.71 -36.50
N ALA A 384 -15.77 -3.44 -36.26
CA ALA A 384 -16.97 -2.81 -36.81
C ALA A 384 -16.76 -2.43 -38.29
N THR A 385 -16.84 -3.41 -39.19
CA THR A 385 -16.53 -3.18 -40.62
C THR A 385 -17.72 -3.31 -41.54
N GLU A 386 -18.85 -3.88 -41.08
CA GLU A 386 -20.00 -4.08 -41.95
C GLU A 386 -20.83 -2.80 -42.10
N PRO A 387 -21.03 -2.28 -43.33
CA PRO A 387 -21.82 -1.09 -43.55
C PRO A 387 -23.33 -1.41 -43.56
N ILE A 388 -24.10 -0.73 -42.73
CA ILE A 388 -25.56 -0.72 -42.76
C ILE A 388 -26.09 0.66 -43.16
N GLN A 389 -27.10 0.69 -44.01
CA GLN A 389 -27.76 1.93 -44.45
C GLN A 389 -29.06 2.11 -43.67
N VAL A 390 -29.13 3.17 -42.87
CA VAL A 390 -30.31 3.49 -42.07
C VAL A 390 -30.96 4.75 -42.65
N PRO A 391 -32.25 4.70 -43.06
CA PRO A 391 -32.98 5.88 -43.49
C PRO A 391 -33.19 6.83 -42.30
N ALA A 392 -32.70 8.06 -42.41
CA ALA A 392 -32.89 9.09 -41.40
C ALA A 392 -33.52 10.36 -42.00
N PRO A 393 -34.37 11.09 -41.26
CA PRO A 393 -34.97 12.32 -41.75
C PRO A 393 -33.89 13.39 -41.92
N ALA A 394 -33.79 13.97 -43.11
CA ALA A 394 -32.78 15.00 -43.45
C ALA A 394 -32.93 16.29 -42.61
N THR A 395 -34.14 16.55 -42.11
CA THR A 395 -34.49 17.69 -41.25
C THR A 395 -35.59 17.29 -40.28
N ASN A 396 -35.88 18.14 -39.29
CA ASN A 396 -36.97 17.95 -38.33
C ASN A 396 -38.37 17.98 -38.99
N ASN A 397 -38.45 18.29 -40.29
CA ASN A 397 -39.69 18.37 -41.05
C ASN A 397 -39.97 17.01 -41.72
N GLN A 398 -41.10 16.41 -41.36
CA GLN A 398 -41.54 15.07 -41.79
C GLN A 398 -41.86 14.94 -43.30
N SER A 399 -41.66 16.01 -44.08
CA SER A 399 -42.00 16.09 -45.52
C SER A 399 -40.79 15.98 -46.46
N GLU A 400 -39.57 15.89 -45.92
CA GLU A 400 -38.33 15.71 -46.71
C GLU A 400 -38.01 14.22 -46.93
N PRO A 401 -37.33 13.87 -48.04
CA PRO A 401 -36.89 12.49 -48.29
C PRO A 401 -35.91 12.02 -47.21
N PHE A 402 -36.02 10.74 -46.83
CA PHE A 402 -35.03 10.11 -45.95
C PHE A 402 -33.67 10.10 -46.64
N VAL A 403 -32.63 10.51 -45.91
CA VAL A 403 -31.22 10.34 -46.31
C VAL A 403 -30.73 9.03 -45.72
N ASN A 404 -30.09 8.20 -46.53
CA ASN A 404 -29.44 6.99 -46.04
C ASN A 404 -28.14 7.38 -45.33
N MET A 405 -28.11 7.23 -44.01
CA MET A 405 -26.89 7.33 -43.23
C MET A 405 -26.22 5.96 -43.16
N THR A 406 -24.92 5.92 -43.41
CA THR A 406 -24.12 4.71 -43.28
C THR A 406 -23.61 4.58 -41.86
N TYR A 407 -23.83 3.43 -41.25
CA TYR A 407 -23.26 3.05 -39.98
C TYR A 407 -22.39 1.80 -40.19
N TYR A 408 -21.31 1.66 -39.44
CA TYR A 408 -20.50 0.47 -39.41
C TYR A 408 -20.78 -0.32 -38.15
N MET A 409 -21.01 -1.61 -38.32
CA MET A 409 -21.47 -2.50 -37.27
C MET A 409 -20.62 -3.78 -37.20
N PRO A 410 -20.70 -4.50 -36.07
CA PRO A 410 -20.21 -5.86 -35.93
C PRO A 410 -20.59 -6.80 -37.07
N SER A 411 -19.65 -7.60 -37.58
CA SER A 411 -19.94 -8.71 -38.50
C SER A 411 -20.38 -10.01 -37.82
N GLU A 412 -20.20 -10.10 -36.49
CA GLU A 412 -20.39 -11.33 -35.72
C GLU A 412 -21.03 -11.06 -34.36
N PRO A 413 -21.74 -12.05 -33.78
CA PRO A 413 -22.38 -11.92 -32.46
C PRO A 413 -21.40 -11.88 -31.29
N ALA A 414 -20.19 -12.38 -31.47
CA ALA A 414 -19.13 -12.24 -30.50
C ALA A 414 -17.74 -12.26 -31.14
N TRP A 415 -16.79 -11.57 -30.52
CA TRP A 415 -15.38 -11.65 -30.90
C TRP A 415 -14.52 -12.24 -29.79
N PRO A 416 -13.92 -13.41 -30.05
CA PRO A 416 -13.04 -14.07 -29.10
C PRO A 416 -11.64 -13.44 -29.09
N MET A 417 -11.07 -13.30 -27.91
CA MET A 417 -9.67 -13.01 -27.66
C MET A 417 -9.13 -14.08 -26.70
N GLY A 418 -8.08 -14.77 -27.11
CA GLY A 418 -7.37 -15.72 -26.25
C GLY A 418 -6.28 -15.00 -25.49
N CYS A 419 -6.09 -15.36 -24.22
CA CYS A 419 -5.01 -14.88 -23.37
C CYS A 419 -4.32 -16.08 -22.71
N THR A 420 -2.99 -16.10 -22.72
CA THR A 420 -2.18 -16.99 -21.89
C THR A 420 -1.57 -16.21 -20.73
N GLN A 421 -1.65 -16.78 -19.53
CA GLN A 421 -1.10 -16.20 -18.31
C GLN A 421 0.01 -17.09 -17.78
N GLN A 422 1.16 -16.47 -17.52
CA GLN A 422 2.29 -17.10 -16.87
C GLN A 422 2.69 -16.29 -15.64
N SER A 423 3.21 -17.01 -14.64
CA SER A 423 3.79 -16.40 -13.46
C SER A 423 5.21 -16.92 -13.26
N GLN A 424 5.99 -16.17 -12.49
CA GLN A 424 7.29 -16.60 -12.01
C GLN A 424 7.48 -16.09 -10.58
N VAL A 425 8.06 -16.94 -9.73
CA VAL A 425 8.37 -16.61 -8.34
C VAL A 425 9.88 -16.67 -8.15
N CYS A 426 10.43 -15.65 -7.49
CA CYS A 426 11.84 -15.60 -7.14
C CYS A 426 12.03 -15.41 -5.64
N LYS A 427 13.03 -16.11 -5.08
CA LYS A 427 13.55 -15.93 -3.73
C LYS A 427 15.05 -15.69 -3.81
N ARG A 428 15.48 -14.48 -3.45
CA ARG A 428 16.88 -14.04 -3.64
C ARG A 428 17.24 -14.21 -5.13
N ASP A 429 18.23 -15.04 -5.45
CA ASP A 429 18.71 -15.28 -6.81
C ASP A 429 18.13 -16.56 -7.44
N ILE A 430 17.24 -17.27 -6.75
CA ILE A 430 16.63 -18.52 -7.23
C ILE A 430 15.20 -18.23 -7.70
N CYS A 431 14.88 -18.61 -8.94
CA CYS A 431 13.58 -18.39 -9.55
C CYS A 431 13.00 -19.68 -10.12
N THR A 432 11.67 -19.78 -10.14
CA THR A 432 10.97 -20.79 -10.96
C THR A 432 11.13 -20.47 -12.46
N GLY A 433 10.78 -21.42 -13.33
CA GLY A 433 10.48 -21.08 -14.72
C GLY A 433 9.18 -20.30 -14.84
N TRP A 434 8.96 -19.63 -15.97
CA TRP A 434 7.64 -19.12 -16.35
C TRP A 434 6.71 -20.32 -16.60
N ALA A 435 5.62 -20.38 -15.86
CA ALA A 435 4.62 -21.45 -16.01
C ALA A 435 3.23 -20.97 -15.55
N SER A 436 2.22 -21.85 -15.64
CA SER A 436 0.91 -21.63 -15.03
C SER A 436 1.01 -21.44 -13.52
N GLU A 437 -0.01 -20.83 -12.90
CA GLU A 437 -0.01 -20.60 -11.44
C GLU A 437 0.22 -21.89 -10.66
N THR A 438 -0.40 -22.99 -11.11
CA THR A 438 -0.33 -24.30 -10.45
C THR A 438 1.05 -24.95 -10.62
N ASP A 439 1.66 -24.86 -11.80
CA ASP A 439 3.00 -25.42 -12.04
C ASP A 439 4.08 -24.61 -11.32
N VAL A 440 3.93 -23.28 -11.23
CA VAL A 440 4.82 -22.42 -10.44
C VAL A 440 4.78 -22.83 -8.98
N GLN A 441 3.59 -23.11 -8.44
CA GLN A 441 3.46 -23.57 -7.06
C GLN A 441 4.23 -24.88 -6.84
N ALA A 442 3.99 -25.90 -7.67
CA ALA A 442 4.73 -27.17 -7.58
C ALA A 442 6.26 -26.96 -7.69
N ALA A 443 6.70 -26.12 -8.63
CA ALA A 443 8.11 -25.80 -8.79
C ALA A 443 8.72 -25.08 -7.57
N THR A 444 7.94 -24.26 -6.84
CA THR A 444 8.45 -23.64 -5.61
C THR A 444 8.71 -24.68 -4.52
N GLU A 445 7.85 -25.70 -4.40
CA GLU A 445 8.06 -26.82 -3.47
C GLU A 445 9.37 -27.56 -3.78
N ASP A 446 9.57 -27.93 -5.05
CA ASP A 446 10.74 -28.68 -5.52
C ASP A 446 12.07 -27.92 -5.35
N LEU A 447 12.06 -26.60 -5.58
CA LEU A 447 13.27 -25.76 -5.49
C LEU A 447 13.66 -25.42 -4.04
N GLY A 448 12.90 -25.88 -3.04
CA GLY A 448 13.11 -25.53 -1.63
C GLY A 448 12.95 -24.02 -1.34
N ILE A 449 12.45 -23.28 -2.33
CA ILE A 449 12.02 -21.89 -2.20
C ILE A 449 10.56 -21.81 -1.75
N ALA A 450 9.91 -22.97 -1.55
CA ALA A 450 8.58 -23.14 -1.02
C ALA A 450 8.33 -22.13 0.10
N PHE A 451 7.56 -21.13 -0.25
CA PHE A 451 7.06 -20.21 0.75
C PHE A 451 5.86 -20.91 1.33
N ARG A 452 5.93 -21.27 2.61
CA ARG A 452 4.79 -21.89 3.29
C ARG A 452 3.51 -21.04 3.19
N ALA A 453 3.63 -19.77 2.85
CA ALA A 453 2.56 -18.85 2.51
C ALA A 453 2.06 -18.91 1.04
N LEU A 454 2.91 -19.22 0.04
CA LEU A 454 2.47 -19.48 -1.34
C LEU A 454 1.65 -20.77 -1.44
N ASP A 455 1.95 -21.76 -0.59
CA ASP A 455 1.16 -23.00 -0.45
C ASP A 455 -0.15 -22.81 0.30
N THR A 456 -0.44 -21.58 0.73
CA THR A 456 -1.72 -21.29 1.37
C THR A 456 -2.75 -20.87 0.33
N PRO A 457 -4.01 -21.29 0.49
CA PRO A 457 -5.10 -20.77 -0.32
C PRO A 457 -5.27 -19.24 -0.18
N TYR A 458 -4.57 -18.56 0.74
CA TYR A 458 -4.53 -17.10 0.83
C TYR A 458 -3.75 -16.46 -0.30
N PHE A 459 -2.66 -17.08 -0.75
CA PHE A 459 -1.90 -16.57 -1.88
C PHE A 459 -2.63 -16.77 -3.21
N ARG A 460 -3.23 -17.96 -3.41
CA ARG A 460 -4.08 -18.27 -4.58
C ARG A 460 -5.27 -17.32 -4.74
N ASN A 461 -5.81 -16.82 -3.63
CA ASN A 461 -6.89 -15.82 -3.63
C ASN A 461 -6.38 -14.38 -3.74
N LEU A 462 -5.09 -14.13 -3.51
CA LEU A 462 -4.46 -12.83 -3.71
C LEU A 462 -4.36 -12.50 -5.22
N LEU A 463 -4.18 -13.53 -6.04
CA LEU A 463 -4.15 -13.46 -7.49
C LEU A 463 -5.58 -13.67 -8.02
N THR A 464 -6.28 -12.56 -8.27
CA THR A 464 -7.53 -12.62 -9.03
C THR A 464 -7.23 -13.12 -10.45
N THR A 465 -7.98 -14.11 -10.93
CA THR A 465 -7.88 -14.55 -12.32
C THR A 465 -8.40 -13.45 -13.25
N PRO A 466 -7.79 -13.22 -14.43
CA PRO A 466 -8.29 -12.27 -15.42
C PRO A 466 -9.75 -12.52 -15.78
N SER A 467 -10.19 -13.79 -15.81
CA SER A 467 -11.61 -14.14 -16.02
C SER A 467 -12.55 -13.47 -15.03
N ASN A 468 -12.18 -13.35 -13.75
CA ASN A 468 -13.00 -12.69 -12.73
C ASN A 468 -13.06 -11.18 -12.97
N ILE A 469 -11.93 -10.59 -13.38
CA ILE A 469 -11.84 -9.17 -13.75
C ILE A 469 -12.73 -8.90 -14.97
N PHE A 470 -12.56 -9.64 -16.07
CA PHE A 470 -13.34 -9.47 -17.29
C PHE A 470 -14.84 -9.68 -17.06
N THR A 471 -15.22 -10.72 -16.32
CA THR A 471 -16.63 -11.00 -15.99
C THR A 471 -17.22 -9.89 -15.12
N ALA A 472 -16.48 -9.36 -14.15
CA ALA A 472 -16.97 -8.27 -13.31
C ALA A 472 -17.08 -6.95 -14.08
N LEU A 473 -16.09 -6.60 -14.91
CA LEU A 473 -16.13 -5.41 -15.76
C LEU A 473 -17.30 -5.47 -16.76
N GLY A 474 -17.54 -6.64 -17.38
CA GLY A 474 -18.69 -6.86 -18.26
C GLY A 474 -20.05 -6.68 -17.55
N ILE A 475 -20.12 -6.98 -16.24
CA ILE A 475 -21.34 -6.85 -15.44
C ILE A 475 -21.51 -5.45 -14.83
N GLU A 476 -20.45 -4.68 -14.60
CA GLU A 476 -20.58 -3.31 -14.07
C GLU A 476 -21.30 -2.37 -15.03
N ALA A 477 -21.17 -2.60 -16.33
CA ALA A 477 -21.99 -1.97 -17.36
C ALA A 477 -23.50 -2.25 -17.14
N LEU A 478 -23.85 -3.50 -16.79
CA LEU A 478 -25.23 -3.92 -16.46
C LEU A 478 -25.71 -3.44 -15.07
N ALA A 479 -24.84 -3.42 -14.06
CA ALA A 479 -25.20 -3.15 -12.66
C ALA A 479 -25.35 -1.65 -12.33
N SER A 480 -24.95 -0.74 -13.22
CA SER A 480 -25.29 0.68 -13.15
C SER A 480 -26.81 0.91 -12.99
N ARG A 481 -27.63 -0.05 -13.43
CA ARG A 481 -29.10 -0.03 -13.37
C ARG A 481 -29.71 -0.52 -12.04
N TYR A 482 -28.93 -1.16 -11.15
CA TYR A 482 -29.40 -1.69 -9.85
C TYR A 482 -28.74 -0.98 -8.64
N ARG A 483 -28.59 0.34 -8.73
CA ARG A 483 -28.14 1.17 -7.60
C ARG A 483 -29.27 1.35 -6.60
N ASN A 484 -29.34 0.50 -5.57
CA ASN A 484 -30.03 0.83 -4.32
C ASN A 484 -29.50 0.01 -3.14
N SER A 485 -28.63 0.63 -2.33
CA SER A 485 -28.59 0.56 -0.85
C SER A 485 -27.16 0.50 -0.29
N ALA A 486 -26.64 1.65 0.13
CA ALA A 486 -25.44 1.74 0.96
C ALA A 486 -25.61 1.01 2.32
N SER A 487 -26.85 0.86 2.80
CA SER A 487 -27.23 0.16 4.04
C SER A 487 -27.13 -1.38 3.96
N GLY A 488 -27.14 -1.97 2.76
CA GLY A 488 -27.00 -3.43 2.58
C GLY A 488 -25.57 -3.93 2.76
N SER A 489 -24.56 -3.08 2.54
CA SER A 489 -23.15 -3.48 2.51
C SER A 489 -22.62 -4.01 3.85
N VAL A 490 -22.89 -3.31 4.95
CA VAL A 490 -22.45 -3.70 6.31
C VAL A 490 -23.18 -4.96 6.80
N PHE A 491 -24.45 -5.14 6.41
CA PHE A 491 -25.24 -6.32 6.78
C PHE A 491 -24.75 -7.57 6.05
N GLN A 492 -24.48 -7.45 4.75
CA GLN A 492 -23.99 -8.53 3.91
C GLN A 492 -22.58 -8.98 4.30
N ASP A 493 -21.71 -8.04 4.68
CA ASP A 493 -20.36 -8.36 5.17
C ASP A 493 -20.41 -9.17 6.48
N ARG A 494 -21.36 -8.87 7.39
CA ARG A 494 -21.58 -9.69 8.61
C ARG A 494 -22.09 -11.10 8.30
N GLN A 495 -22.95 -11.27 7.29
CA GLN A 495 -23.45 -12.59 6.92
C GLN A 495 -22.36 -13.46 6.29
N LEU A 496 -21.41 -12.85 5.58
CA LEU A 496 -20.26 -13.55 5.03
C LEU A 496 -19.24 -13.96 6.10
N GLU A 497 -19.16 -13.27 7.25
CA GLU A 497 -18.25 -13.62 8.35
C GLU A 497 -18.47 -15.06 8.85
N GLU A 498 -19.68 -15.62 8.77
CA GLU A 498 -19.98 -17.02 9.14
C GLU A 498 -19.25 -18.04 8.26
N TYR A 499 -18.96 -17.67 7.02
CA TYR A 499 -18.31 -18.52 6.03
C TYR A 499 -16.80 -18.29 5.93
N VAL A 500 -16.25 -17.42 6.79
CA VAL A 500 -14.81 -17.14 6.84
C VAL A 500 -14.11 -18.22 7.65
N THR A 501 -13.24 -18.99 6.99
CA THR A 501 -12.26 -19.85 7.65
C THR A 501 -11.13 -18.99 8.17
N ARG A 502 -10.92 -19.05 9.47
CA ARG A 502 -9.73 -18.46 10.08
C ARG A 502 -8.50 -19.35 9.85
N PRO A 503 -7.31 -18.77 9.83
CA PRO A 503 -6.07 -19.53 9.81
C PRO A 503 -6.03 -20.59 10.91
N ASP A 504 -5.79 -21.85 10.54
CA ASP A 504 -5.55 -22.96 11.47
C ASP A 504 -4.06 -23.27 11.61
N LYS A 505 -3.28 -22.99 10.57
CA LYS A 505 -1.82 -23.16 10.51
C LYS A 505 -1.09 -21.87 10.86
N TYR A 506 0.11 -22.03 11.44
CA TYR A 506 1.00 -20.92 11.77
C TYR A 506 1.27 -20.00 10.57
N ASP A 507 1.57 -20.58 9.39
CA ASP A 507 1.96 -19.80 8.22
C ASP A 507 0.82 -18.94 7.66
N GLN A 508 -0.42 -19.44 7.75
CA GLN A 508 -1.63 -18.69 7.39
C GLN A 508 -1.89 -17.56 8.41
N ALA A 509 -1.68 -17.82 9.69
CA ALA A 509 -1.80 -16.78 10.72
C ALA A 509 -0.69 -15.73 10.57
N HIS A 510 0.50 -16.15 10.12
CA HIS A 510 1.65 -15.29 9.91
C HIS A 510 1.40 -14.27 8.80
N ILE A 511 0.84 -14.67 7.65
CA ILE A 511 0.49 -13.71 6.59
C ILE A 511 -0.59 -12.71 7.06
N CYS A 512 -1.63 -13.19 7.74
CA CYS A 512 -2.71 -12.36 8.27
C CYS A 512 -2.23 -11.29 9.27
N ASN A 513 -1.22 -11.61 10.08
CA ASN A 513 -0.67 -10.70 11.08
C ASN A 513 0.56 -9.91 10.58
N SER A 514 0.89 -10.02 9.29
CA SER A 514 2.05 -9.34 8.70
C SER A 514 1.68 -8.24 7.71
N GLN A 515 0.39 -7.98 7.45
CA GLN A 515 0.00 -6.98 6.47
C GLN A 515 0.19 -5.55 7.01
N LYS A 516 0.95 -4.72 6.29
CA LYS A 516 1.07 -3.29 6.56
C LYS A 516 0.27 -2.47 5.56
N ILE A 517 -0.21 -1.33 6.05
CA ILE A 517 -0.86 -0.28 5.26
C ILE A 517 -0.39 1.09 5.75
N LEU A 518 -0.73 2.11 4.98
CA LEU A 518 -0.59 3.50 5.38
C LEU A 518 -1.90 3.98 6.02
N SER A 519 -1.80 4.73 7.13
CA SER A 519 -2.98 5.30 7.77
C SER A 519 -2.67 6.59 8.52
N THR A 520 -3.49 7.63 8.31
CA THR A 520 -3.38 8.92 9.00
C THR A 520 -4.15 8.97 10.34
N ALA A 521 -4.87 7.89 10.68
CA ALA A 521 -5.63 7.77 11.93
C ALA A 521 -4.76 7.32 13.14
N TYR A 522 -3.56 6.85 12.87
CA TYR A 522 -2.64 6.28 13.84
C TYR A 522 -1.27 6.94 13.75
N THR A 523 -0.41 6.66 14.73
CA THR A 523 0.96 7.16 14.76
C THR A 523 1.89 6.07 15.24
N SER A 524 2.97 5.84 14.49
CA SER A 524 3.97 4.81 14.77
C SER A 524 5.26 5.44 15.30
N PHE A 525 5.77 4.95 16.43
CA PHE A 525 6.95 5.47 17.14
C PHE A 525 8.10 4.48 17.18
N SER A 526 9.35 4.94 17.15
CA SER A 526 10.52 4.09 17.34
C SER A 526 10.64 3.68 18.82
N VAL A 527 10.48 2.40 19.13
CA VAL A 527 10.66 1.88 20.49
C VAL A 527 12.10 2.05 20.94
N PHE A 528 13.07 1.82 20.05
CA PHE A 528 14.47 2.08 20.33
C PHE A 528 14.70 3.54 20.74
N GLY A 529 14.17 4.49 19.96
CA GLY A 529 14.28 5.92 20.26
C GLY A 529 13.59 6.30 21.59
N LEU A 530 12.41 5.74 21.85
CA LEU A 530 11.68 5.96 23.10
C LEU A 530 12.48 5.45 24.31
N VAL A 531 12.98 4.21 24.25
CA VAL A 531 13.74 3.59 25.33
C VAL A 531 15.05 4.33 25.57
N ALA A 532 15.79 4.68 24.51
CA ALA A 532 17.03 5.45 24.63
C ALA A 532 16.80 6.82 25.27
N THR A 533 15.72 7.52 24.87
CA THR A 533 15.36 8.83 25.42
C THR A 533 14.96 8.71 26.90
N LEU A 534 14.07 7.78 27.24
CA LEU A 534 13.55 7.63 28.60
C LEU A 534 14.62 7.11 29.57
N LEU A 535 15.33 6.03 29.24
CA LEU A 535 16.37 5.48 30.10
C LEU A 535 17.56 6.45 30.23
N GLY A 536 18.03 7.01 29.12
CA GLY A 536 19.10 8.01 29.13
C GLY A 536 18.73 9.23 29.95
N GLY A 537 17.49 9.71 29.80
CA GLY A 537 16.95 10.82 30.58
C GLY A 537 16.87 10.53 32.08
N VAL A 538 16.35 9.36 32.48
CA VAL A 538 16.29 8.94 33.88
C VAL A 538 17.70 8.86 34.48
N ILE A 539 18.67 8.32 33.76
CA ILE A 539 20.07 8.28 34.22
C ILE A 539 20.60 9.69 34.48
N ILE A 540 20.38 10.65 33.56
CA ILE A 540 20.80 12.05 33.75
C ILE A 540 20.15 12.66 34.99
N VAL A 541 18.85 12.43 35.20
CA VAL A 541 18.13 12.92 36.38
C VAL A 541 18.71 12.34 37.67
N LEU A 542 18.98 11.03 37.71
CA LEU A 542 19.57 10.36 38.86
C LEU A 542 20.99 10.86 39.16
N VAL A 543 21.82 11.03 38.12
CA VAL A 543 23.18 11.58 38.26
C VAL A 543 23.13 13.01 38.81
N SER A 544 22.23 13.84 38.29
CA SER A 544 22.02 15.21 38.80
C SER A 544 21.60 15.21 40.27
N ALA A 545 20.66 14.34 40.67
CA ALA A 545 20.22 14.23 42.06
C ALA A 545 21.33 13.71 42.99
N ALA A 546 22.17 12.80 42.50
CA ALA A 546 23.26 12.20 43.27
C ALA A 546 24.57 13.00 43.23
N ILE A 547 24.62 14.13 42.51
CA ILE A 547 25.87 14.82 42.17
C ILE A 547 26.70 15.20 43.40
N GLU A 548 26.05 15.67 44.48
CA GLU A 548 26.73 16.05 45.72
C GLU A 548 27.25 14.84 46.51
N SER A 549 26.54 13.72 46.45
CA SER A 549 26.94 12.45 47.06
C SER A 549 28.11 11.82 46.29
N ILE A 550 28.08 11.89 44.96
CA ILE A 550 29.17 11.45 44.08
C ILE A 550 30.42 12.29 44.34
N ASP A 551 30.29 13.62 44.41
CA ASP A 551 31.40 14.52 44.76
C ASP A 551 31.99 14.19 46.14
N ALA A 552 31.13 13.91 47.13
CA ALA A 552 31.56 13.50 48.47
C ALA A 552 32.40 12.23 48.46
N PHE A 553 31.99 11.24 47.66
CA PHE A 553 32.67 9.97 47.53
C PHE A 553 34.00 10.10 46.78
N LEU A 554 34.00 10.83 45.65
CA LEU A 554 35.21 11.09 44.87
C LEU A 554 36.26 11.85 45.68
N GLN A 555 35.85 12.79 46.52
CA GLN A 555 36.77 13.50 47.42
C GLN A 555 37.45 12.56 48.44
N LYS A 556 36.72 11.58 49.00
CA LYS A 556 37.32 10.59 49.92
C LYS A 556 38.36 9.72 49.21
N ARG A 557 38.21 9.51 47.89
CA ARG A 557 39.08 8.67 47.07
C ARG A 557 40.27 9.41 46.48
N PHE A 558 40.11 10.69 46.16
CA PHE A 558 41.14 11.55 45.56
C PHE A 558 41.46 12.72 46.50
N THR A 559 42.43 12.51 47.39
CA THR A 559 42.88 13.46 48.42
C THR A 559 43.75 14.55 47.77
N SER A 560 43.10 15.55 47.16
CA SER A 560 43.81 16.73 46.65
C SER A 560 43.19 18.02 47.20
N ARG A 561 44.06 18.91 47.65
CA ARG A 561 43.73 20.21 48.27
C ARG A 561 42.80 21.08 47.41
N LYS A 562 42.88 20.92 46.08
CA LYS A 562 42.00 21.62 45.12
C LYS A 562 40.54 21.16 45.23
N TRP A 563 40.31 19.86 45.45
CA TRP A 563 38.98 19.27 45.53
C TRP A 563 38.27 19.64 46.83
N GLU A 564 39.01 19.67 47.95
CA GLU A 564 38.52 20.16 49.24
C GLU A 564 38.04 21.61 49.15
N TYR A 565 38.88 22.48 48.58
CA TYR A 565 38.53 23.90 48.42
C TYR A 565 37.29 24.05 47.55
N SER A 566 37.28 23.45 46.35
CA SER A 566 36.17 23.60 45.42
C SER A 566 34.83 23.10 45.98
N ARG A 567 34.83 22.06 46.82
CA ARG A 567 33.62 21.61 47.52
C ARG A 567 33.15 22.60 48.59
N SER A 568 34.08 23.16 49.35
CA SER A 568 33.76 24.20 50.35
C SER A 568 33.19 25.46 49.69
N GLU A 569 33.76 25.85 48.54
CA GLU A 569 33.30 26.96 47.70
C GLU A 569 31.90 26.68 47.12
N TRP A 570 31.65 25.46 46.61
CA TRP A 570 30.34 25.06 46.10
C TRP A 570 29.22 25.13 47.16
N ARG A 571 29.55 24.76 48.41
CA ARG A 571 28.63 24.86 49.55
C ARG A 571 28.40 26.31 49.98
N ALA A 572 29.46 27.12 50.02
CA ALA A 572 29.36 28.53 50.38
C ALA A 572 28.58 29.34 49.34
N ALA A 573 28.81 29.07 48.05
CA ALA A 573 28.13 29.73 46.93
C ALA A 573 26.61 29.48 46.91
N HIS A 574 26.14 28.38 47.49
CA HIS A 574 24.71 28.11 47.64
C HIS A 574 24.00 29.13 48.54
N ALA A 575 24.69 29.72 49.51
CA ALA A 575 24.11 30.72 50.42
C ALA A 575 24.10 32.14 49.81
N LEU A 576 24.82 32.36 48.71
CA LEU A 576 24.93 33.64 48.03
C LEU A 576 23.90 33.73 46.90
N HIS A 577 22.66 34.09 47.24
CA HIS A 577 21.70 34.55 46.24
C HIS A 577 22.03 36.01 45.88
N LEU A 578 22.44 36.23 44.63
CA LEU A 578 22.69 37.55 44.06
C LEU A 578 21.48 38.04 43.27
#